data_AF-A0A524GSI8-F1
#
_entry.id   AF-A0A524GSI8-F1
#
_cell.length_a   1.000
_cell.length_b   1.000
_cell.length_c   1.000
_cell.angle_alpha   90.00
_cell.angle_beta   90.00
_cell.angle_gamma   90.00
#
_symmetry.space_group_name_H-M   'P 1'
#
loop_
_entity.id
_entity.type
_entity.pdbx_description
1 polymer ?
#
loop_
_entity_poly.entity_id
_entity_poly.type
_entity_poly.pdbx_seq_one_letter_code
_entity_poly.pdbx_strand_id
1 'polypeptide(L)'
;MKYEDFVVTTLGKPGVVSPLKTSQREDSPVYKFVNDNDRILYEITLEDFNRYRENAEIPVSFEKAGPKENIYFEPAKTKVAIVT
;
A
#
# COMPACT_ATOMS: atom_id res chain seq x y z
N MET A 1 5.34 -17.61 -10.36
CA MET A 1 4.87 -16.86 -9.17
C MET A 1 3.46 -16.42 -9.46
N LYS A 2 2.51 -16.65 -8.55
CA LYS A 2 1.12 -16.27 -8.78
C LYS A 2 0.83 -14.93 -8.10
N TYR A 3 -0.11 -14.16 -8.62
CA TYR A 3 -0.48 -12.85 -8.05
C TYR A 3 -0.86 -12.96 -6.57
N GLU A 4 -1.55 -14.04 -6.18
CA GLU A 4 -2.06 -14.28 -4.83
C GLU A 4 -0.93 -14.37 -3.79
N ASP A 5 0.25 -14.83 -4.20
CA ASP A 5 1.43 -14.92 -3.34
C ASP A 5 1.95 -13.53 -2.91
N PHE A 6 1.53 -12.45 -3.59
CA PHE A 6 1.97 -11.06 -3.39
C PHE A 6 0.86 -10.15 -2.86
N VAL A 7 -0.24 -10.74 -2.38
CA VAL A 7 -1.30 -10.01 -1.69
C VAL A 7 -0.93 -9.90 -0.21
N VAL A 8 -0.73 -8.68 0.27
CA VAL A 8 -0.45 -8.42 1.69
C VAL A 8 -1.72 -8.62 2.50
N THR A 9 -1.64 -9.43 3.56
CA THR A 9 -2.77 -9.65 4.47
C THR A 9 -3.07 -8.42 5.30
N THR A 10 -4.34 -8.10 5.50
CA THR A 10 -4.79 -6.98 6.34
C THR A 10 -5.46 -7.48 7.62
N LEU A 11 -5.44 -6.65 8.67
CA LEU A 11 -6.09 -6.96 9.95
C LEU A 11 -7.60 -6.67 9.94
N GLY A 12 -8.12 -6.15 8.82
CA GLY A 12 -9.50 -5.70 8.65
C GLY A 12 -9.59 -4.27 8.12
N LYS A 13 -10.81 -3.73 8.07
CA LYS A 13 -11.08 -2.40 7.53
C LYS A 13 -10.48 -1.30 8.42
N PRO A 14 -9.67 -0.37 7.90
CA PRO A 14 -9.17 0.76 8.68
C PRO A 14 -10.31 1.72 9.05
N GLY A 15 -10.35 2.15 10.31
CA GLY A 15 -11.41 3.01 10.86
C GLY A 15 -10.92 4.29 11.53
N VAL A 16 -9.60 4.46 11.67
CA VAL A 16 -9.00 5.62 12.34
C VAL A 16 -8.34 6.51 11.30
N VAL A 17 -8.66 7.81 11.30
CA VAL A 17 -7.98 8.77 10.42
C VAL A 17 -6.52 8.90 10.85
N SER A 18 -5.61 8.82 9.90
CA SER A 18 -4.18 8.95 10.14
C SER A 18 -3.83 10.32 10.72
N PRO A 19 -3.05 10.41 11.82
CA PRO A 19 -2.58 11.69 12.35
C PRO A 19 -1.77 12.50 11.35
N LEU A 20 -1.14 11.83 10.38
CA LEU A 20 -0.38 12.47 9.29
C LEU A 20 -1.27 13.35 8.39
N LYS A 21 -2.58 13.10 8.38
CA LYS A 21 -3.56 13.90 7.64
C LYS A 21 -3.89 15.20 8.36
N THR A 22 -3.92 15.17 9.69
CA THR A 22 -4.30 16.31 10.55
C THR A 22 -3.10 17.15 11.01
N SER A 23 -1.88 16.63 10.92
CA SER A 23 -0.66 17.34 11.34
C SER A 23 -0.08 18.25 10.26
N GLN A 24 -0.86 18.64 9.25
CA GLN A 24 -0.41 19.52 8.17
C GLN A 24 -0.30 20.96 8.69
N ARG A 25 0.93 21.44 8.84
CA ARG A 25 1.29 22.86 9.04
C ARG A 25 1.85 23.43 7.73
N GLU A 26 1.97 24.75 7.61
CA GLU A 26 2.53 25.39 6.41
C GLU A 26 3.95 24.89 6.05
N ASP A 27 4.71 24.42 7.04
CA ASP A 27 6.05 23.84 6.90
C ASP A 27 6.07 22.30 6.81
N SER A 28 4.90 21.64 6.81
CA SER A 28 4.82 20.19 6.83
C SER A 28 5.00 19.58 5.44
N PRO A 29 5.65 18.40 5.33
CA PRO A 29 5.72 17.69 4.07
C PRO A 29 4.32 17.26 3.62
N VAL A 30 4.04 17.47 2.34
CA VAL A 30 2.81 16.95 1.72
C VAL A 30 2.94 15.44 1.61
N TYR A 31 2.29 14.72 2.51
CA TYR A 31 2.23 13.26 2.46
C TYR A 31 1.41 12.81 1.25
N LYS A 32 2.04 12.09 0.33
CA LYS A 32 1.33 11.33 -0.71
C LYS A 32 0.87 10.02 -0.10
N PHE A 33 -0.38 10.00 0.37
CA PHE A 33 -1.02 8.77 0.80
C PHE A 33 -1.18 7.81 -0.38
N VAL A 34 -1.10 6.50 -0.10
CA VAL A 34 -1.19 5.43 -1.11
C VAL A 34 -2.40 4.53 -0.83
N ASN A 35 -2.97 3.96 -1.90
CA ASN A 35 -4.01 2.94 -1.82
C ASN A 35 -3.41 1.53 -1.86
N ASP A 36 -4.10 0.52 -1.34
CA ASP A 36 -3.70 -0.90 -1.43
C ASP A 36 -3.67 -1.39 -2.90
N ASN A 37 -4.43 -0.72 -3.77
CA ASN A 37 -4.45 -0.94 -5.21
C ASN A 37 -3.36 -0.16 -5.97
N ASP A 38 -2.59 0.70 -5.30
CA ASP A 38 -1.42 1.32 -5.91
C ASP A 38 -0.32 0.26 -5.94
N ARG A 39 -0.17 -0.43 -7.07
CA ARG A 39 0.74 -1.57 -7.21
C ARG A 39 1.89 -1.27 -8.16
N ILE A 40 3.04 -1.87 -7.87
CA ILE A 40 4.25 -1.81 -8.69
C ILE A 40 4.39 -3.14 -9.43
N LEU A 41 4.42 -3.10 -10.76
CA LEU A 41 4.61 -4.29 -11.58
C LEU A 41 5.99 -4.90 -11.32
N TYR A 42 6.05 -6.23 -11.18
CA TYR A 42 7.32 -6.95 -11.07
C TYR A 42 8.04 -6.97 -12.42
N GLU A 43 7.28 -7.25 -13.48
CA GLU A 43 7.74 -7.25 -14.86
C GLU A 43 7.31 -5.95 -15.54
N ILE A 44 8.28 -5.17 -15.98
CA ILE A 44 8.08 -3.78 -16.42
C ILE A 44 8.38 -3.55 -17.90
N THR A 45 8.59 -4.63 -18.67
CA THR A 45 8.89 -4.51 -20.10
C THR A 45 7.60 -4.32 -20.91
N LEU A 46 7.73 -3.71 -22.09
CA LEU A 46 6.61 -3.58 -23.03
C LEU A 46 6.11 -4.94 -23.51
N GLU A 47 7.00 -5.91 -23.65
CA GLU A 47 6.68 -7.29 -24.02
C GLU A 47 5.76 -7.93 -22.97
N ASP A 48 6.13 -7.83 -21.69
CA ASP A 48 5.31 -8.36 -20.59
C ASP A 48 3.95 -7.66 -20.53
N PHE A 49 3.93 -6.32 -20.66
CA PHE A 49 2.68 -5.56 -20.70
C PHE A 49 1.74 -6.04 -21.81
N ASN A 50 2.24 -6.23 -23.03
CA ASN A 50 1.45 -6.72 -24.15
C ASN A 50 0.95 -8.15 -23.88
N ARG A 51 1.81 -9.04 -23.37
CA ARG A 51 1.45 -10.42 -23.02
C ARG A 51 0.30 -10.47 -22.01
N TYR A 52 0.41 -9.74 -20.90
CA TYR A 52 -0.64 -9.71 -19.86
C TYR A 52 -1.96 -9.14 -20.41
N ARG A 53 -1.88 -8.09 -21.23
CA ARG A 53 -3.05 -7.47 -21.86
C ARG A 53 -3.75 -8.43 -22.82
N GLU A 54 -3.01 -9.15 -23.66
CA GLU A 54 -3.56 -10.06 -24.67
C GLU A 54 -4.16 -11.32 -24.05
N ASN A 55 -3.54 -11.85 -22.98
CA ASN A 55 -4.00 -13.06 -22.30
C ASN A 55 -5.04 -12.78 -21.20
N ALA A 56 -5.38 -11.51 -20.93
CA ALA A 56 -6.24 -11.09 -19.83
C ALA A 56 -5.79 -11.63 -18.46
N GLU A 57 -4.47 -11.73 -18.26
CA GLU A 57 -3.85 -12.22 -17.04
C GLU A 57 -3.54 -11.07 -16.08
N ILE A 58 -3.66 -11.32 -14.77
CA ILE A 58 -3.25 -10.35 -13.75
C ILE A 58 -1.73 -10.44 -13.57
N PRO A 59 -0.99 -9.33 -13.83
CA PRO A 59 0.45 -9.35 -13.64
C PRO A 59 0.83 -9.46 -12.16
N VAL A 60 1.92 -10.17 -11.91
CA VAL A 60 2.56 -10.12 -10.59
C VAL A 60 2.98 -8.69 -10.28
N SER A 61 2.60 -8.23 -9.10
CA SER A 61 2.84 -6.87 -8.66
C SER A 61 2.90 -6.81 -7.15
N PHE A 62 3.57 -5.80 -6.61
CA PHE A 62 3.70 -5.56 -5.17
C PHE A 62 2.81 -4.40 -4.77
N GLU A 63 2.22 -4.48 -3.58
CA GLU A 63 1.60 -3.30 -2.97
C GLU A 63 2.66 -2.22 -2.73
N LYS A 64 2.38 -0.98 -3.15
CA LYS A 64 3.26 0.14 -2.89
C LYS A 64 3.20 0.54 -1.42
N ALA A 65 4.33 0.44 -0.73
CA ALA A 65 4.46 0.93 0.64
C ALA A 65 4.33 2.47 0.69
N GLY A 66 3.68 2.96 1.73
CA GLY A 66 3.51 4.39 1.97
C GLY A 66 2.50 4.69 3.07
N PRO A 67 2.37 5.96 3.47
CA PRO A 67 1.38 6.35 4.47
C PRO A 67 -0.04 6.08 3.94
N LYS A 68 -0.94 5.62 4.82
CA LYS A 68 -2.37 5.44 4.51
C LYS A 68 -3.19 6.56 5.13
N GLU A 69 -4.26 6.98 4.46
CA GLU A 69 -5.15 8.03 4.99
C GLU A 69 -5.92 7.56 6.22
N ASN A 70 -6.32 6.29 6.22
CA ASN A 70 -6.96 5.62 7.35
C ASN A 70 -6.08 4.44 7.76
N ILE A 71 -5.96 4.24 9.07
CA ILE A 71 -5.17 3.19 9.69
C ILE A 71 -6.06 2.32 10.57
N TYR A 72 -5.60 1.09 10.83
CA TYR A 72 -6.33 0.11 11.65
C TYR A 72 -6.19 0.39 13.14
N PHE A 73 -4.97 0.71 13.57
CA PHE A 73 -4.63 0.92 14.97
C PHE A 73 -4.91 2.35 15.42
N GLU A 74 -5.47 2.53 16.62
CA GLU A 74 -5.65 3.84 17.25
C GLU A 74 -4.32 4.31 17.87
N PRO A 75 -3.67 5.37 17.35
CA PRO A 75 -2.31 5.73 17.76
C PRO A 75 -2.13 5.96 19.26
N ALA A 76 -3.09 6.62 19.90
CA ALA A 76 -3.04 6.94 21.33
C ALA A 76 -3.13 5.70 22.26
N LYS A 77 -3.61 4.56 21.75
CA LYS A 77 -3.79 3.32 22.51
C LYS A 77 -2.86 2.19 22.08
N THR A 78 -2.12 2.39 20.99
CA THR A 78 -1.30 1.35 20.37
C THR A 78 0.02 1.21 21.11
N LYS A 79 0.37 -0.03 21.45
CA LYS A 79 1.68 -0.38 22.00
C LYS A 79 2.45 -1.15 20.93
N VAL A 80 3.72 -0.81 20.73
CA VAL A 80 4.60 -1.47 19.78
C VAL A 80 5.82 -2.02 20.52
N ALA A 81 6.38 -3.11 20.00
CA ALA A 81 7.62 -3.70 20.48
C ALA A 81 8.53 -3.96 19.29
N ILE A 82 9.84 -3.85 19.51
CA ILE A 82 10.86 -4.18 18.53
C ILE A 82 11.71 -5.29 19.13
N VAL A 83 11.86 -6.39 18.40
CA VAL A 83 12.80 -7.47 18.70
C VAL A 83 13.64 -7.67 17.44
N THR A 84 14.95 -7.76 17.61
CA THR A 84 15.93 -7.94 16.53
C THR A 84 16.65 -9.26 16.75
#